data_AF-A0A1W9PFW7-F1
#
_entry.id   AF-A0A1W9PFW7-F1
#
_cell.length_a   1.000
_cell.length_b   1.000
_cell.length_c   1.000
_cell.angle_alpha   90.00
_cell.angle_beta   90.00
_cell.angle_gamma   90.00
#
_symmetry.space_group_name_H-M   'P 1'
#
loop_
_entity.id
_entity.type
_entity.pdbx_description
1 polymer ?
#
loop_
_entity_poly.entity_id
_entity_poly.type
_entity_poly.pdbx_seq_one_letter_code
_entity_poly.pdbx_strand_id
1 'polypeptide(L)'
;DVEAGLIDFEKLKERFRELMKEADTILKEIDMESEDRVEKIIDYFFEREKREKFIKLFKQVQEIYEILSPDEFLRDYIEKYKLLVQIYTIIKQAYTSESEDKKIRRDLLKKTEALIRENVELLQIIDELPLYEINKDIANVIRSDNIPGRVKVINLVRSIRSHIEREKKEKPYLNSIARQVEEVIKRLEERQISIEKALKELINISEDIARAEEEQKNSGLSKEEFSYFWMLREKVQNPKELAKDIAEIFAKEEHWIFNKEDERELRVELYKKVLKQIRDIEEASELVEELLNIDRIMREGEE
;
A
#
# COMPACT_ATOMS: atom_id res chain seq x y z
N ASP A 1 24.98 -2.75 -43.52
CA ASP A 1 24.30 -2.66 -42.21
C ASP A 1 23.06 -1.77 -42.12
N VAL A 2 22.77 -0.90 -43.09
CA VAL A 2 21.50 -0.15 -43.09
C VAL A 2 20.29 -1.09 -43.29
N GLU A 3 20.40 -2.10 -44.14
CA GLU A 3 19.32 -3.08 -44.36
C GLU A 3 19.01 -3.94 -43.13
N ALA A 4 20.03 -4.39 -42.38
CA ALA A 4 19.82 -5.16 -41.15
C ALA A 4 19.12 -4.30 -40.07
N GLY A 5 19.53 -3.03 -39.91
CA GLY A 5 18.87 -2.08 -39.01
C GLY A 5 17.42 -1.76 -39.42
N LEU A 6 17.12 -1.66 -40.72
CA LEU A 6 15.76 -1.47 -41.23
C LEU A 6 14.87 -2.70 -41.01
N ILE A 7 15.42 -3.90 -41.19
CA ILE A 7 14.71 -5.17 -40.93
C ILE A 7 14.34 -5.30 -39.45
N ASP A 8 15.22 -4.88 -38.54
CA ASP A 8 14.93 -4.92 -37.10
C ASP A 8 13.94 -3.81 -36.66
N PHE A 9 13.92 -2.67 -37.35
CA PHE A 9 12.94 -1.60 -37.09
C PHE A 9 11.51 -1.98 -37.51
N GLU A 10 11.33 -2.63 -38.67
CA GLU A 10 10.02 -3.11 -39.09
C GLU A 10 9.49 -4.25 -38.20
N LYS A 11 10.35 -5.15 -37.72
CA LYS A 11 9.97 -6.16 -36.72
C LYS A 11 9.47 -5.52 -35.42
N LEU A 12 10.09 -4.42 -34.97
CA LEU A 12 9.62 -3.68 -33.79
C LEU A 12 8.22 -3.09 -34.03
N LYS A 13 7.96 -2.53 -35.22
CA LYS A 13 6.60 -2.04 -35.57
C LYS A 13 5.59 -3.18 -35.59
N GLU A 14 5.91 -4.33 -36.17
CA GLU A 14 5.04 -5.51 -36.15
C GLU A 14 4.74 -5.97 -34.72
N ARG A 15 5.77 -6.10 -33.89
CA ARG A 15 5.63 -6.45 -32.48
C ARG A 15 4.76 -5.44 -31.71
N PHE A 16 4.93 -4.15 -31.99
CA PHE A 16 4.09 -3.11 -31.41
C PHE A 16 2.62 -3.29 -31.78
N ARG A 17 2.30 -3.59 -33.06
CA ARG A 17 0.93 -3.89 -33.49
C ARG A 17 0.34 -5.09 -32.75
N GLU A 18 1.13 -6.15 -32.56
CA GLU A 18 0.69 -7.34 -31.82
C GLU A 18 0.36 -7.02 -30.38
N LEU A 19 1.25 -6.32 -29.67
CA LEU A 19 1.04 -5.93 -28.28
C LEU A 19 -0.18 -5.00 -28.14
N MET A 20 -0.37 -4.09 -29.09
CA MET A 20 -1.57 -3.25 -29.12
C MET A 20 -2.85 -4.10 -29.28
N LYS A 21 -2.86 -5.11 -30.16
CA LYS A 21 -4.02 -6.02 -30.29
C LYS A 21 -4.26 -6.85 -29.04
N GLU A 22 -3.21 -7.29 -28.36
CA GLU A 22 -3.32 -7.97 -27.08
C GLU A 22 -3.93 -7.04 -26.02
N ALA A 23 -3.51 -5.76 -26.00
CA ALA A 23 -4.11 -4.75 -25.14
C ALA A 23 -5.61 -4.58 -25.42
N ASP A 24 -6.04 -4.50 -26.69
CA ASP A 24 -7.48 -4.42 -27.03
C ASP A 24 -8.28 -5.59 -26.47
N THR A 25 -7.69 -6.77 -26.44
CA THR A 25 -8.36 -7.96 -25.91
C THR A 25 -8.64 -7.81 -24.42
N ILE A 26 -7.68 -7.25 -23.66
CA ILE A 26 -7.86 -6.94 -22.24
C ILE A 26 -8.90 -5.83 -22.07
N LEU A 27 -8.77 -4.73 -22.83
CA LEU A 27 -9.64 -3.56 -22.68
C LEU A 27 -11.09 -3.84 -23.06
N LYS A 28 -11.36 -4.80 -23.95
CA LYS A 28 -12.74 -5.22 -24.29
C LYS A 28 -13.50 -5.85 -23.12
N GLU A 29 -12.80 -6.32 -22.09
CA GLU A 29 -13.44 -6.83 -20.87
C GLU A 29 -13.83 -5.70 -19.90
N ILE A 30 -13.44 -4.45 -20.20
CA ILE A 30 -13.68 -3.27 -19.37
C ILE A 30 -14.50 -2.27 -20.19
N ASP A 31 -15.57 -1.77 -19.61
CA ASP A 31 -16.39 -0.72 -20.25
C ASP A 31 -15.72 0.66 -20.05
N MET A 32 -14.80 0.98 -20.95
CA MET A 32 -13.94 2.18 -20.88
C MET A 32 -14.67 3.50 -21.17
N GLU A 33 -15.88 3.45 -21.72
CA GLU A 33 -16.70 4.64 -22.07
C GLU A 33 -17.63 5.07 -20.93
N SER A 34 -17.68 4.30 -19.85
CA SER A 34 -18.55 4.57 -18.72
C SER A 34 -18.01 5.64 -17.77
N GLU A 35 -18.92 6.32 -17.07
CA GLU A 35 -18.56 7.31 -16.04
C GLU A 35 -17.80 6.65 -14.86
N ASP A 36 -18.07 5.36 -14.59
CA ASP A 36 -17.42 4.55 -13.54
C ASP A 36 -16.22 3.73 -14.06
N ARG A 37 -15.56 4.20 -15.13
CA ARG A 37 -14.43 3.48 -15.74
C ARG A 37 -13.29 3.21 -14.78
N VAL A 38 -13.02 4.12 -13.83
CA VAL A 38 -11.90 3.95 -12.88
C VAL A 38 -12.21 2.81 -11.91
N GLU A 39 -13.43 2.77 -11.37
CA GLU A 39 -13.93 1.69 -10.53
C GLU A 39 -13.90 0.36 -11.27
N LYS A 40 -14.30 0.32 -12.54
CA LYS A 40 -14.24 -0.89 -13.37
C LYS A 40 -12.80 -1.35 -13.64
N ILE A 41 -11.87 -0.43 -13.87
CA ILE A 41 -10.44 -0.75 -14.01
C ILE A 41 -9.93 -1.39 -12.72
N ILE A 42 -10.19 -0.78 -11.57
CA ILE A 42 -9.80 -1.33 -10.26
C ILE A 42 -10.45 -2.70 -10.07
N ASP A 43 -11.76 -2.84 -10.24
CA ASP A 43 -12.45 -4.11 -10.03
C ASP A 43 -11.89 -5.24 -10.92
N TYR A 44 -11.64 -4.94 -12.19
CA TYR A 44 -11.05 -5.86 -13.14
C TYR A 44 -9.63 -6.29 -12.73
N PHE A 45 -8.82 -5.32 -12.29
CA PHE A 45 -7.45 -5.52 -11.84
C PHE A 45 -7.35 -5.91 -10.35
N PHE A 46 -8.46 -6.28 -9.70
CA PHE A 46 -8.40 -6.82 -8.36
C PHE A 46 -7.71 -8.19 -8.30
N GLU A 47 -7.84 -9.00 -9.37
CA GLU A 47 -7.10 -10.26 -9.48
C GLU A 47 -5.63 -10.00 -9.84
N ARG A 48 -4.72 -10.53 -9.03
CA ARG A 48 -3.28 -10.29 -9.15
C ARG A 48 -2.73 -10.75 -10.51
N GLU A 49 -3.19 -11.87 -11.04
CA GLU A 49 -2.76 -12.40 -12.32
C GLU A 49 -3.11 -11.46 -13.48
N LYS A 50 -4.29 -10.83 -13.42
CA LYS A 50 -4.71 -9.82 -14.42
C LYS A 50 -3.80 -8.60 -14.36
N ARG A 51 -3.47 -8.11 -13.15
CA ARG A 51 -2.55 -6.98 -12.95
C ARG A 51 -1.18 -7.28 -13.53
N GLU A 52 -0.58 -8.39 -13.13
CA GLU A 52 0.78 -8.77 -13.53
C GLU A 52 0.88 -8.95 -15.05
N LYS A 53 -0.14 -9.56 -15.68
CA LYS A 53 -0.21 -9.69 -17.13
C LYS A 53 -0.23 -8.34 -17.83
N PHE A 54 -1.09 -7.41 -17.38
CA PHE A 54 -1.18 -6.08 -17.98
C PHE A 54 0.10 -5.27 -17.77
N ILE A 55 0.67 -5.27 -16.57
CA ILE A 55 1.92 -4.56 -16.26
C ILE A 55 3.05 -5.05 -17.18
N LYS A 56 3.17 -6.37 -17.38
CA LYS A 56 4.18 -6.94 -18.28
C LYS A 56 3.97 -6.51 -19.73
N LEU A 57 2.72 -6.51 -20.20
CA LEU A 57 2.36 -6.04 -21.54
C LEU A 57 2.72 -4.56 -21.71
N PHE A 58 2.31 -3.71 -20.77
CA PHE A 58 2.56 -2.27 -20.81
C PHE A 58 4.05 -1.96 -20.87
N LYS A 59 4.89 -2.64 -20.06
CA LYS A 59 6.34 -2.44 -20.09
C LYS A 59 6.95 -2.75 -21.46
N GLN A 60 6.51 -3.81 -22.13
CA GLN A 60 6.96 -4.11 -23.50
C GLN A 60 6.51 -3.06 -24.51
N VAL A 61 5.26 -2.58 -24.42
CA VAL A 61 4.75 -1.50 -25.28
C VAL A 61 5.57 -0.23 -25.07
N GLN A 62 5.86 0.12 -23.82
CA GLN A 62 6.65 1.29 -23.45
C GLN A 62 8.08 1.20 -24.00
N GLU A 63 8.77 0.07 -23.83
CA GLU A 63 10.11 -0.13 -24.36
C GLU A 63 10.17 0.09 -25.89
N ILE A 64 9.21 -0.46 -26.62
CA ILE A 64 9.16 -0.30 -28.08
C ILE A 64 8.77 1.14 -28.47
N TYR A 65 7.81 1.76 -27.77
CA TYR A 65 7.45 3.16 -27.99
C TYR A 65 8.67 4.08 -27.84
N GLU A 66 9.50 3.83 -26.83
CA GLU A 66 10.72 4.61 -26.59
C GLU A 66 11.76 4.47 -27.70
N ILE A 67 11.86 3.30 -28.32
CA ILE A 67 12.74 3.07 -29.47
C ILE A 67 12.17 3.73 -30.73
N LEU A 68 10.88 3.55 -31.00
CA LEU A 68 10.23 4.00 -32.23
C LEU A 68 9.99 5.52 -32.25
N SER A 69 9.70 6.15 -31.12
CA SER A 69 9.38 7.59 -31.08
C SER A 69 10.56 8.45 -31.55
N PRO A 70 10.38 9.41 -32.46
CA PRO A 70 9.11 10.01 -32.89
C PRO A 70 8.59 9.53 -34.27
N ASP A 71 8.84 8.27 -34.67
CA ASP A 71 8.43 7.72 -35.98
C ASP A 71 6.92 7.91 -36.27
N GLU A 72 6.61 8.24 -37.52
CA GLU A 72 5.24 8.54 -37.98
C GLU A 72 4.27 7.36 -37.80
N PHE A 73 4.79 6.12 -37.80
CA PHE A 73 4.02 4.92 -37.50
C PHE A 73 3.22 5.02 -36.20
N LEU A 74 3.75 5.71 -35.18
CA LEU A 74 3.11 5.81 -33.87
C LEU A 74 1.88 6.74 -33.86
N ARG A 75 1.67 7.56 -34.90
CA ARG A 75 0.54 8.50 -34.95
C ARG A 75 -0.81 7.80 -34.81
N ASP A 76 -0.96 6.63 -35.44
CA ASP A 76 -2.19 5.83 -35.38
C ASP A 76 -2.42 5.18 -34.01
N TYR A 77 -1.42 5.19 -33.13
CA TYR A 77 -1.43 4.48 -31.85
C TYR A 77 -1.34 5.41 -30.64
N ILE A 78 -1.11 6.71 -30.84
CA ILE A 78 -0.76 7.63 -29.75
C ILE A 78 -1.87 7.72 -28.70
N GLU A 79 -3.13 7.83 -29.12
CA GLU A 79 -4.28 7.93 -28.20
C GLU A 79 -4.46 6.64 -27.38
N LYS A 80 -4.27 5.50 -28.03
CA LYS A 80 -4.31 4.22 -27.34
C LYS A 80 -3.13 4.05 -26.37
N TYR A 81 -1.94 4.49 -26.77
CA TYR A 81 -0.77 4.43 -25.90
C TYR A 81 -0.98 5.29 -24.66
N LYS A 82 -1.54 6.50 -24.81
CA LYS A 82 -1.98 7.34 -23.68
C LYS A 82 -2.95 6.57 -22.78
N LEU A 83 -3.97 5.92 -23.32
CA LEU A 83 -4.91 5.12 -22.53
C LEU A 83 -4.22 4.00 -21.72
N LEU A 84 -3.25 3.29 -22.31
CA LEU A 84 -2.49 2.27 -21.59
C LEU A 84 -1.65 2.86 -20.44
N VAL A 85 -1.07 4.05 -20.65
CA VAL A 85 -0.37 4.80 -19.59
C VAL A 85 -1.33 5.19 -18.46
N GLN A 86 -2.57 5.60 -18.78
CA GLN A 86 -3.60 5.91 -17.78
C GLN A 86 -3.92 4.69 -16.91
N ILE A 87 -4.23 3.56 -17.56
CA ILE A 87 -4.58 2.32 -16.86
C ILE A 87 -3.42 1.82 -16.00
N TYR A 88 -2.19 1.88 -16.53
CA TYR A 88 -1.00 1.56 -15.74
C TYR A 88 -0.91 2.42 -14.49
N THR A 89 -1.09 3.74 -14.64
CA THR A 89 -1.06 4.70 -13.52
C THR A 89 -2.13 4.39 -12.47
N ILE A 90 -3.37 4.09 -12.89
CA ILE A 90 -4.47 3.68 -11.99
C ILE A 90 -4.09 2.41 -11.21
N ILE A 91 -3.61 1.37 -11.91
CA ILE A 91 -3.19 0.11 -11.25
C ILE A 91 -2.10 0.38 -10.21
N LYS A 92 -1.11 1.22 -10.54
CA LYS A 92 -0.03 1.52 -9.60
C LYS A 92 -0.58 2.20 -8.34
N GLN A 93 -1.37 3.24 -8.48
CA GLN A 93 -1.93 3.97 -7.34
C GLN A 93 -2.94 3.15 -6.52
N ALA A 94 -3.64 2.23 -7.16
CA ALA A 94 -4.62 1.36 -6.52
C ALA A 94 -3.96 0.28 -5.65
N TYR A 95 -2.90 -0.36 -6.16
CA TYR A 95 -2.39 -1.61 -5.59
C TYR A 95 -0.98 -1.53 -4.99
N THR A 96 -0.32 -0.39 -5.09
CA THR A 96 1.08 -0.23 -4.68
C THR A 96 1.15 0.61 -3.42
N SER A 97 2.10 0.32 -2.53
CA SER A 97 2.36 1.17 -1.36
C SER A 97 3.12 2.45 -1.76
N GLU A 98 3.00 3.54 -1.00
CA GLU A 98 3.71 4.81 -1.32
C GLU A 98 5.25 4.66 -1.42
N SER A 99 5.82 3.71 -0.67
CA SER A 99 7.25 3.39 -0.70
C SER A 99 7.67 2.69 -2.00
N GLU A 100 6.78 1.91 -2.60
CA GLU A 100 6.95 1.29 -3.91
C GLU A 100 6.65 2.29 -5.05
N ASP A 101 5.71 3.21 -4.89
CA ASP A 101 5.40 4.26 -5.88
C ASP A 101 6.59 5.17 -6.21
N LYS A 102 7.49 5.44 -5.25
CA LYS A 102 8.75 6.16 -5.49
C LYS A 102 9.74 5.38 -6.37
N LYS A 103 9.72 4.05 -6.32
CA LYS A 103 10.53 3.20 -7.22
C LYS A 103 9.93 3.15 -8.62
N ILE A 104 8.61 3.24 -8.74
CA ILE A 104 7.87 3.09 -10.01
C ILE A 104 7.73 4.37 -10.81
N ARG A 105 7.72 5.57 -10.20
CA ARG A 105 7.88 6.80 -11.02
C ARG A 105 9.21 6.81 -11.80
N ARG A 106 10.19 5.98 -11.40
CA ARG A 106 11.41 5.70 -12.16
C ARG A 106 11.27 4.56 -13.18
N ASP A 107 10.16 3.80 -13.17
CA ASP A 107 9.87 2.74 -14.15
C ASP A 107 9.40 3.33 -15.49
N LEU A 108 8.84 4.55 -15.48
CA LEU A 108 8.44 5.20 -16.72
C LEU A 108 9.67 5.73 -17.46
N LEU A 109 9.78 5.38 -18.73
CA LEU A 109 10.87 5.82 -19.59
C LEU A 109 10.65 7.26 -20.08
N LYS A 110 11.75 7.93 -20.47
CA LYS A 110 11.82 9.40 -20.62
C LYS A 110 10.79 9.97 -21.59
N LYS A 111 10.55 9.35 -22.75
CA LYS A 111 9.57 9.87 -23.74
C LYS A 111 8.13 9.65 -23.25
N THR A 112 7.90 8.62 -22.45
CA THR A 112 6.62 8.37 -21.77
C THR A 112 6.38 9.42 -20.69
N GLU A 113 7.39 9.75 -19.89
CA GLU A 113 7.30 10.85 -18.92
C GLU A 113 7.02 12.20 -19.61
N ALA A 114 7.70 12.46 -20.74
CA ALA A 114 7.45 13.66 -21.54
C ALA A 114 6.00 13.71 -22.06
N LEU A 115 5.50 12.58 -22.60
CA LEU A 115 4.11 12.46 -23.03
C LEU A 115 3.13 12.77 -21.89
N ILE A 116 3.37 12.25 -20.68
CA ILE A 116 2.52 12.54 -19.51
C ILE A 116 2.53 14.03 -19.18
N ARG A 117 3.72 14.67 -19.16
CA ARG A 117 3.84 16.10 -18.87
C ARG A 117 3.12 16.98 -19.88
N GLU A 118 3.08 16.58 -21.13
CA GLU A 118 2.42 17.30 -22.22
C GLU A 118 0.90 17.09 -22.26
N ASN A 119 0.37 16.09 -21.54
CA ASN A 119 -1.05 15.75 -21.55
C ASN A 119 -1.64 15.87 -20.14
N VAL A 120 -2.22 17.03 -19.83
CA VAL A 120 -2.80 17.36 -18.52
C VAL A 120 -3.87 16.35 -18.08
N GLU A 121 -4.62 15.78 -19.02
CA GLU A 121 -5.60 14.71 -18.74
C GLU A 121 -4.96 13.44 -18.16
N LEU A 122 -3.69 13.15 -18.46
CA LEU A 122 -2.94 12.03 -17.85
C LEU A 122 -2.48 12.33 -16.41
N LEU A 123 -2.36 13.61 -16.07
CA LEU A 123 -1.94 14.06 -14.74
C LEU A 123 -3.10 14.09 -13.74
N GLN A 124 -4.34 14.25 -14.21
CA GLN A 124 -5.53 14.46 -13.37
C GLN A 124 -6.22 13.17 -12.90
N ILE A 125 -5.87 12.01 -13.46
CA ILE A 125 -6.51 10.71 -13.16
C ILE A 125 -6.24 10.23 -11.71
N ILE A 126 -5.34 10.92 -11.01
CA ILE A 126 -4.90 10.63 -9.64
C ILE A 126 -5.92 11.10 -8.60
N ASP A 127 -6.68 12.16 -8.89
CA ASP A 127 -7.53 12.85 -7.92
C ASP A 127 -9.00 12.35 -7.92
N GLU A 128 -9.35 11.42 -8.82
CA GLU A 128 -10.74 10.95 -8.98
C GLU A 128 -11.15 9.84 -8.00
N LEU A 129 -10.20 9.11 -7.39
CA LEU A 129 -10.56 8.07 -6.43
C LEU A 129 -10.68 8.68 -5.04
N PRO A 130 -11.90 8.85 -4.50
CA PRO A 130 -12.09 9.46 -3.20
C PRO A 130 -11.38 8.64 -2.13
N LEU A 131 -10.51 9.30 -1.37
CA LEU A 131 -10.03 8.76 -0.11
C LEU A 131 -11.12 8.93 0.92
N TYR A 132 -11.42 7.86 1.65
CA TYR A 132 -12.29 7.97 2.81
C TYR A 132 -11.54 8.66 3.95
N GLU A 133 -12.20 9.64 4.57
CA GLU A 133 -11.67 10.26 5.77
C GLU A 133 -11.75 9.30 6.95
N ILE A 134 -10.59 9.01 7.58
CA ILE A 134 -10.54 8.15 8.77
C ILE A 134 -11.08 8.92 9.97
N ASN A 135 -12.35 8.71 10.28
CA ASN A 135 -13.06 9.36 11.38
C ASN A 135 -14.11 8.41 12.00
N LYS A 136 -14.89 8.90 12.97
CA LYS A 136 -15.91 8.09 13.70
C LYS A 136 -17.08 7.64 12.81
N ASP A 137 -17.32 8.32 11.69
CA ASP A 137 -18.43 8.04 10.76
C ASP A 137 -18.01 7.17 9.57
N ILE A 138 -16.75 6.77 9.48
CA ILE A 138 -16.15 6.01 8.38
C ILE A 138 -16.99 4.80 7.95
N ALA A 139 -17.51 4.04 8.93
CA ALA A 139 -18.32 2.87 8.65
C ALA A 139 -19.66 3.21 7.97
N ASN A 140 -20.27 4.34 8.29
CA ASN A 140 -21.51 4.80 7.66
C ASN A 140 -21.24 5.29 6.23
N VAL A 141 -20.13 6.00 6.03
CA VAL A 141 -19.68 6.46 4.70
C VAL A 141 -19.49 5.26 3.77
N ILE A 142 -18.70 4.26 4.19
CA ILE A 142 -18.40 3.08 3.36
C ILE A 142 -19.64 2.22 3.09
N ARG A 143 -20.57 2.11 4.05
CA ARG A 143 -21.83 1.37 3.85
C ARG A 143 -22.76 2.07 2.86
N SER A 144 -22.77 3.41 2.86
CA SER A 144 -23.64 4.22 1.99
C SER A 144 -23.08 4.39 0.59
N ASP A 145 -21.78 4.17 0.40
CA ASP A 145 -21.14 4.23 -0.90
C ASP A 145 -21.66 3.12 -1.84
N ASN A 146 -21.98 3.45 -3.08
CA ASN A 146 -22.59 2.53 -4.04
C ASN A 146 -21.61 2.06 -5.13
N ILE A 147 -20.39 1.71 -4.73
CA ILE A 147 -19.36 1.12 -5.58
C ILE A 147 -19.12 -0.37 -5.26
N PRO A 148 -18.51 -1.15 -6.18
CA PRO A 148 -18.23 -2.56 -5.93
C PRO A 148 -17.37 -2.80 -4.69
N GLY A 149 -17.60 -3.91 -3.98
CA GLY A 149 -16.92 -4.22 -2.71
C GLY A 149 -15.39 -4.29 -2.83
N ARG A 150 -14.87 -4.80 -3.95
CA ARG A 150 -13.43 -4.82 -4.25
C ARG A 150 -12.85 -3.41 -4.32
N VAL A 151 -13.56 -2.49 -4.97
CA VAL A 151 -13.15 -1.09 -5.08
C VAL A 151 -13.19 -0.42 -3.69
N LYS A 152 -14.21 -0.70 -2.87
CA LYS A 152 -14.26 -0.22 -1.48
C LYS A 152 -13.05 -0.67 -0.66
N VAL A 153 -12.67 -1.94 -0.77
CA VAL A 153 -11.48 -2.48 -0.09
C VAL A 153 -10.23 -1.72 -0.50
N ILE A 154 -10.02 -1.52 -1.81
CA ILE A 154 -8.85 -0.80 -2.32
C ILE A 154 -8.83 0.66 -1.87
N ASN A 155 -9.96 1.37 -1.99
CA ASN A 155 -10.05 2.76 -1.54
C ASN A 155 -9.81 2.89 -0.04
N LEU A 156 -10.33 1.96 0.77
CA LEU A 156 -10.13 1.96 2.22
C LEU A 156 -8.68 1.66 2.61
N VAL A 157 -8.04 0.68 1.97
CA VAL A 157 -6.61 0.41 2.18
C VAL A 157 -5.76 1.65 1.87
N ARG A 158 -6.02 2.32 0.73
CA ARG A 158 -5.32 3.56 0.36
C ARG A 158 -5.56 4.67 1.39
N SER A 159 -6.78 4.79 1.86
CA SER A 159 -7.17 5.80 2.86
C SER A 159 -6.43 5.59 4.18
N ILE A 160 -6.38 4.34 4.66
CA ILE A 160 -5.66 3.98 5.88
C ILE A 160 -4.14 4.20 5.70
N ARG A 161 -3.54 3.70 4.62
CA ARG A 161 -2.11 3.88 4.33
C ARG A 161 -1.73 5.36 4.26
N SER A 162 -2.53 6.18 3.56
CA SER A 162 -2.29 7.62 3.44
C SER A 162 -2.42 8.33 4.78
N HIS A 163 -3.41 7.95 5.61
CA HIS A 163 -3.53 8.49 6.97
C HIS A 163 -2.31 8.10 7.83
N ILE A 164 -1.90 6.83 7.81
CA ILE A 164 -0.73 6.34 8.55
C ILE A 164 0.53 7.10 8.12
N GLU A 165 0.78 7.26 6.81
CA GLU A 165 2.00 7.93 6.34
C GLU A 165 2.10 9.37 6.84
N ARG A 166 0.98 10.11 6.87
CA ARG A 166 0.94 11.49 7.36
C ARG A 166 1.18 11.61 8.86
N GLU A 167 0.71 10.63 9.63
CA GLU A 167 0.58 10.76 11.09
C GLU A 167 1.60 9.90 11.88
N LYS A 168 2.22 8.88 11.26
CA LYS A 168 3.05 7.86 11.94
C LYS A 168 4.25 8.42 12.73
N LYS A 169 4.75 9.61 12.37
CA LYS A 169 5.85 10.26 13.10
C LYS A 169 5.43 10.71 14.50
N GLU A 170 4.24 11.30 14.60
CA GLU A 170 3.67 11.78 15.87
C GLU A 170 2.91 10.65 16.61
N LYS A 171 2.47 9.63 15.86
CA LYS A 171 1.64 8.53 16.35
C LYS A 171 2.26 7.17 15.99
N PRO A 172 3.33 6.73 16.68
CA PRO A 172 4.06 5.54 16.27
C PRO A 172 3.26 4.23 16.31
N TYR A 173 2.23 4.15 17.16
CA TYR A 173 1.29 3.03 17.22
C TYR A 173 0.65 2.70 15.87
N LEU A 174 0.53 3.69 14.97
CA LEU A 174 0.04 3.49 13.61
C LEU A 174 0.88 2.50 12.80
N ASN A 175 2.16 2.30 13.13
CA ASN A 175 2.99 1.27 12.50
C ASN A 175 2.52 -0.15 12.84
N SER A 176 1.97 -0.37 14.04
CA SER A 176 1.35 -1.66 14.39
C SER A 176 0.07 -1.89 13.58
N ILE A 177 -0.72 -0.83 13.35
CA ILE A 177 -1.94 -0.89 12.54
C ILE A 177 -1.60 -1.12 11.06
N ALA A 178 -0.53 -0.51 10.54
CA ALA A 178 -0.05 -0.77 9.18
C ALA A 178 0.18 -2.27 8.95
N ARG A 179 0.82 -2.96 9.90
CA ARG A 179 1.04 -4.41 9.83
C ARG A 179 -0.27 -5.20 9.82
N GLN A 180 -1.26 -4.81 10.62
CA GLN A 180 -2.58 -5.43 10.62
C GLN A 180 -3.30 -5.27 9.28
N VAL A 181 -3.22 -4.09 8.65
CA VAL A 181 -3.77 -3.84 7.31
C VAL A 181 -3.12 -4.76 6.28
N GLU A 182 -1.79 -4.88 6.28
CA GLU A 182 -1.08 -5.78 5.36
C GLU A 182 -1.47 -7.25 5.56
N GLU A 183 -1.73 -7.69 6.79
CA GLU A 183 -2.19 -9.05 7.07
C GLU A 183 -3.62 -9.31 6.58
N VAL A 184 -4.51 -8.32 6.63
CA VAL A 184 -5.84 -8.42 6.00
C VAL A 184 -5.71 -8.54 4.48
N ILE A 185 -4.86 -7.73 3.86
CA ILE A 185 -4.61 -7.75 2.41
C ILE A 185 -4.05 -9.11 2.00
N LYS A 186 -3.01 -9.60 2.69
CA LYS A 186 -2.39 -10.88 2.40
C LYS A 186 -3.39 -12.03 2.45
N ARG A 187 -4.20 -12.11 3.51
CA ARG A 187 -5.24 -13.16 3.65
C ARG A 187 -6.31 -13.05 2.57
N LEU A 188 -6.64 -11.84 2.11
CA LEU A 188 -7.57 -11.62 1.00
C LEU A 188 -6.96 -12.09 -0.33
N GLU A 189 -5.70 -11.74 -0.61
CA GLU A 189 -5.00 -12.17 -1.82
C GLU A 189 -4.80 -13.70 -1.86
N GLU A 190 -4.51 -14.32 -0.72
CA GLU A 190 -4.40 -15.77 -0.56
C GLU A 190 -5.78 -16.48 -0.51
N ARG A 191 -6.87 -15.74 -0.71
CA ARG A 191 -8.26 -16.23 -0.71
C ARG A 191 -8.68 -16.93 0.58
N GLN A 192 -8.02 -16.60 1.70
CA GLN A 192 -8.36 -17.11 3.03
C GLN A 192 -9.59 -16.41 3.62
N ILE A 193 -9.89 -15.18 3.18
CA ILE A 193 -11.07 -14.41 3.59
C ILE A 193 -11.81 -13.86 2.37
N SER A 194 -13.12 -13.64 2.52
CA SER A 194 -13.93 -13.01 1.48
C SER A 194 -13.74 -11.49 1.44
N ILE A 195 -14.19 -10.86 0.36
CA ILE A 195 -14.17 -9.40 0.20
C ILE A 195 -15.01 -8.73 1.31
N GLU A 196 -16.17 -9.28 1.66
CA GLU A 196 -17.02 -8.72 2.72
C GLU A 196 -16.34 -8.81 4.09
N LYS A 197 -15.63 -9.91 4.36
CA LYS A 197 -14.88 -10.08 5.60
C LYS A 197 -13.69 -9.12 5.67
N ALA A 198 -12.91 -9.01 4.59
CA ALA A 198 -11.81 -8.05 4.52
C ALA A 198 -12.29 -6.60 4.71
N LEU A 199 -13.40 -6.22 4.05
CA LEU A 199 -13.98 -4.90 4.18
C LEU A 199 -14.42 -4.62 5.63
N LYS A 200 -15.04 -5.59 6.31
CA LYS A 200 -15.42 -5.47 7.71
C LYS A 200 -14.20 -5.28 8.62
N GLU A 201 -13.14 -6.08 8.43
CA GLU A 201 -11.92 -5.97 9.24
C GLU A 201 -11.23 -4.61 9.04
N LEU A 202 -11.15 -4.12 7.80
CA LEU A 202 -10.59 -2.80 7.49
C LEU A 202 -11.43 -1.64 8.05
N ILE A 203 -12.77 -1.77 8.06
CA ILE A 203 -13.66 -0.79 8.70
C ILE A 203 -13.37 -0.73 10.21
N ASN A 204 -13.28 -1.90 10.87
CA ASN A 204 -12.97 -1.96 12.30
C ASN A 204 -11.61 -1.31 12.60
N ILE A 205 -10.58 -1.60 11.79
CA ILE A 205 -9.27 -0.96 11.89
C ILE A 205 -9.39 0.57 11.77
N SER A 206 -10.20 1.07 10.83
CA SER A 206 -10.39 2.51 10.62
C SER A 206 -11.09 3.18 11.80
N GLU A 207 -12.11 2.54 12.36
CA GLU A 207 -12.78 3.00 13.58
C GLU A 207 -11.84 2.96 14.79
N ASP A 208 -10.98 1.95 14.88
CA ASP A 208 -9.94 1.85 15.90
C ASP A 208 -8.95 3.01 15.81
N ILE A 209 -8.46 3.35 14.62
CA ILE A 209 -7.61 4.53 14.41
C ILE A 209 -8.30 5.79 14.92
N ALA A 210 -9.57 6.01 14.54
CA ALA A 210 -10.32 7.19 14.94
C ALA A 210 -10.53 7.28 16.47
N ARG A 211 -10.68 6.14 17.17
CA ARG A 211 -10.75 6.10 18.64
C ARG A 211 -9.38 6.33 19.28
N ALA A 212 -8.33 5.75 18.71
CA ALA A 212 -6.96 5.82 19.21
C ALA A 212 -6.48 7.25 19.41
N GLU A 213 -6.82 8.14 18.48
CA GLU A 213 -6.40 9.54 18.54
C GLU A 213 -6.97 10.28 19.76
N GLU A 214 -8.21 9.98 20.13
CA GLU A 214 -8.85 10.56 21.32
C GLU A 214 -8.33 9.89 22.60
N GLU A 215 -8.14 8.57 22.57
CA GLU A 215 -7.55 7.82 23.68
C GLU A 215 -6.14 8.30 24.01
N GLN A 216 -5.29 8.51 23.00
CA GLN A 216 -3.91 8.99 23.18
C GLN A 216 -3.90 10.34 23.91
N LYS A 217 -4.71 11.30 23.44
CA LYS A 217 -4.83 12.64 24.04
C LYS A 217 -5.27 12.60 25.50
N ASN A 218 -6.16 11.67 25.85
CA ASN A 218 -6.73 11.56 27.19
C ASN A 218 -5.96 10.60 28.11
N SER A 219 -5.01 9.83 27.59
CA SER A 219 -4.32 8.76 28.33
C SER A 219 -3.29 9.26 29.36
N GLY A 220 -2.70 10.44 29.11
CA GLY A 220 -1.54 10.93 29.85
C GLY A 220 -0.27 10.07 29.67
N LEU A 221 -0.21 9.29 28.58
CA LEU A 221 0.97 8.52 28.17
C LEU A 221 1.80 9.30 27.15
N SER A 222 3.11 9.06 27.10
CA SER A 222 3.97 9.52 26.00
C SER A 222 3.59 8.85 24.67
N LYS A 223 4.15 9.32 23.55
CA LYS A 223 3.90 8.70 22.22
C LYS A 223 4.40 7.24 22.18
N GLU A 224 5.50 6.94 22.84
CA GLU A 224 6.10 5.60 22.97
C GLU A 224 5.26 4.72 23.90
N GLU A 225 4.98 5.21 25.11
CA GLU A 225 4.15 4.50 26.08
C GLU A 225 2.76 4.16 25.50
N PHE A 226 2.14 5.10 24.79
CA PHE A 226 0.86 4.85 24.14
C PHE A 226 0.98 3.79 23.03
N SER A 227 2.11 3.74 22.32
CA SER A 227 2.36 2.75 21.28
C SER A 227 2.48 1.34 21.82
N TYR A 228 3.18 1.15 22.95
CA TYR A 228 3.20 -0.15 23.62
C TYR A 228 1.82 -0.47 24.22
N PHE A 229 1.15 0.49 24.86
CA PHE A 229 -0.21 0.32 25.39
C PHE A 229 -1.17 -0.18 24.33
N TRP A 230 -1.14 0.44 23.14
CA TRP A 230 -2.02 0.09 22.03
C TRP A 230 -1.87 -1.37 21.61
N MET A 231 -0.65 -1.88 21.58
CA MET A 231 -0.36 -3.27 21.22
C MET A 231 -0.77 -4.27 22.31
N LEU A 232 -0.81 -3.81 23.57
CA LEU A 232 -1.12 -4.62 24.74
C LEU A 232 -2.62 -4.66 25.06
N ARG A 233 -3.40 -3.66 24.64
CA ARG A 233 -4.75 -3.39 25.16
C ARG A 233 -5.74 -4.57 25.07
N GLU A 234 -5.62 -5.40 24.04
CA GLU A 234 -6.47 -6.59 23.86
C GLU A 234 -5.80 -7.89 24.33
N LYS A 235 -4.51 -7.85 24.72
CA LYS A 235 -3.69 -9.04 25.02
C LYS A 235 -3.43 -9.23 26.52
N VAL A 236 -3.57 -8.19 27.34
CA VAL A 236 -3.23 -8.23 28.78
C VAL A 236 -4.25 -7.53 29.66
N GLN A 237 -4.28 -7.86 30.95
CA GLN A 237 -5.24 -7.28 31.91
C GLN A 237 -4.93 -5.83 32.28
N ASN A 238 -3.64 -5.49 32.49
CA ASN A 238 -3.19 -4.15 32.91
C ASN A 238 -2.27 -3.51 31.84
N PRO A 239 -2.78 -3.21 30.64
CA PRO A 239 -1.96 -2.79 29.51
C PRO A 239 -1.23 -1.48 29.75
N LYS A 240 -1.84 -0.54 30.48
CA LYS A 240 -1.26 0.79 30.75
C LYS A 240 -0.03 0.71 31.66
N GLU A 241 -0.10 -0.10 32.72
CA GLU A 241 1.04 -0.28 33.64
C GLU A 241 2.18 -1.01 32.95
N LEU A 242 1.86 -2.09 32.22
CA LEU A 242 2.86 -2.85 31.47
C LEU A 242 3.53 -1.99 30.37
N ALA A 243 2.78 -1.11 29.70
CA ALA A 243 3.34 -0.21 28.71
C ALA A 243 4.38 0.76 29.29
N LYS A 244 4.14 1.29 30.49
CA LYS A 244 5.10 2.13 31.21
C LYS A 244 6.34 1.34 31.62
N ASP A 245 6.14 0.15 32.17
CA ASP A 245 7.25 -0.76 32.52
C ASP A 245 8.12 -1.07 31.29
N ILE A 246 7.50 -1.29 30.12
CA ILE A 246 8.21 -1.56 28.86
C ILE A 246 8.96 -0.31 28.39
N ALA A 247 8.35 0.88 28.46
CA ALA A 247 9.01 2.13 28.11
C ALA A 247 10.26 2.36 29.00
N GLU A 248 10.18 2.07 30.29
CA GLU A 248 11.34 2.14 31.20
C GLU A 248 12.44 1.13 30.85
N ILE A 249 12.07 -0.06 30.34
CA ILE A 249 13.03 -1.07 29.88
C ILE A 249 13.76 -0.56 28.63
N PHE A 250 13.03 -0.08 27.63
CA PHE A 250 13.62 0.48 26.40
C PHE A 250 14.47 1.74 26.67
N ALA A 251 14.11 2.56 27.65
CA ALA A 251 14.86 3.75 28.02
C ALA A 251 16.25 3.45 28.62
N LYS A 252 16.44 2.26 29.21
CA LYS A 252 17.75 1.85 29.79
C LYS A 252 18.76 1.45 28.73
N GLU A 253 18.28 0.88 27.62
CA GLU A 253 19.12 0.32 26.56
C GLU A 253 19.01 1.17 25.29
N GLU A 254 19.31 2.47 25.36
CA GLU A 254 19.03 3.44 24.29
C GLU A 254 19.65 3.08 22.92
N HIS A 255 20.74 2.33 22.92
CA HIS A 255 21.51 1.95 21.73
C HIS A 255 21.39 0.48 21.33
N TRP A 256 20.39 -0.24 21.87
CA TRP A 256 20.22 -1.68 21.63
C TRP A 256 20.14 -2.05 20.15
N ILE A 257 19.64 -1.16 19.30
CA ILE A 257 19.55 -1.37 17.85
C ILE A 257 20.90 -1.60 17.16
N PHE A 258 22.01 -1.16 17.78
CA PHE A 258 23.37 -1.29 17.24
C PHE A 258 24.18 -2.42 17.89
N ASN A 259 23.67 -3.05 18.96
CA ASN A 259 24.40 -4.04 19.75
C ASN A 259 23.55 -5.29 20.02
N LYS A 260 24.05 -6.44 19.54
CA LYS A 260 23.36 -7.73 19.67
C LYS A 260 23.25 -8.25 21.10
N GLU A 261 24.21 -7.92 21.97
CA GLU A 261 24.12 -8.34 23.37
C GLU A 261 23.05 -7.52 24.10
N ASP A 262 22.99 -6.21 23.86
CA ASP A 262 21.96 -5.32 24.42
C ASP A 262 20.55 -5.74 23.93
N GLU A 263 20.37 -6.06 22.64
CA GLU A 263 19.09 -6.62 22.13
C GLU A 263 18.71 -7.92 22.87
N ARG A 264 19.68 -8.79 23.13
CA ARG A 264 19.45 -10.07 23.81
C ARG A 264 19.05 -9.87 25.27
N GLU A 265 19.72 -8.96 25.99
CA GLU A 265 19.39 -8.64 27.38
C GLU A 265 18.00 -7.99 27.48
N LEU A 266 17.73 -7.02 26.61
CA LEU A 266 16.44 -6.35 26.47
C LEU A 266 15.31 -7.36 26.23
N ARG A 267 15.51 -8.29 25.30
CA ARG A 267 14.55 -9.37 24.99
C ARG A 267 14.25 -10.20 26.24
N VAL A 268 15.25 -10.55 27.04
CA VAL A 268 15.06 -11.30 28.30
C VAL A 268 14.23 -10.48 29.31
N GLU A 269 14.46 -9.18 29.43
CA GLU A 269 13.68 -8.31 30.31
C GLU A 269 12.21 -8.20 29.88
N LEU A 270 11.97 -8.03 28.57
CA LEU A 270 10.63 -7.99 27.99
C LEU A 270 9.87 -9.30 28.25
N TYR A 271 10.50 -10.46 27.97
CA TYR A 271 9.89 -11.77 28.26
C TYR A 271 9.50 -11.92 29.73
N LYS A 272 10.35 -11.48 30.67
CA LYS A 272 10.04 -11.54 32.11
C LYS A 272 8.81 -10.72 32.48
N LYS A 273 8.52 -9.63 31.77
CA LYS A 273 7.32 -8.80 32.00
C LYS A 273 6.10 -9.39 31.30
N VAL A 274 6.22 -9.74 30.02
CA VAL A 274 5.11 -10.26 29.20
C VAL A 274 4.58 -11.59 29.73
N LEU A 275 5.46 -12.54 30.10
CA LEU A 275 5.05 -13.86 30.61
C LEU A 275 4.32 -13.82 31.97
N LYS A 276 4.33 -12.68 32.67
CA LYS A 276 3.50 -12.50 33.87
C LYS A 276 2.03 -12.26 33.53
N GLN A 277 1.74 -11.81 32.31
CA GLN A 277 0.40 -11.47 31.84
C GLN A 277 -0.13 -12.49 30.83
N ILE A 278 0.74 -13.00 29.95
CA ILE A 278 0.40 -13.98 28.90
C ILE A 278 1.05 -15.31 29.24
N ARG A 279 0.24 -16.36 29.37
CA ARG A 279 0.73 -17.71 29.73
C ARG A 279 1.21 -18.51 28.52
N ASP A 280 0.68 -18.19 27.34
CA ASP A 280 1.08 -18.84 26.10
C ASP A 280 2.45 -18.30 25.65
N ILE A 281 3.39 -19.22 25.41
CA ILE A 281 4.78 -18.86 25.09
C ILE A 281 4.89 -18.36 23.64
N GLU A 282 4.09 -18.88 22.72
CA GLU A 282 4.09 -18.45 21.33
C GLU A 282 3.52 -17.04 21.23
N GLU A 283 2.37 -16.78 21.88
CA GLU A 283 1.75 -15.45 21.92
C GLU A 283 2.67 -14.41 22.60
N ALA A 284 3.35 -14.80 23.69
CA ALA A 284 4.32 -13.94 24.35
C ALA A 284 5.53 -13.65 23.45
N SER A 285 6.01 -14.66 22.71
CA SER A 285 7.13 -14.50 21.78
C SER A 285 6.78 -13.54 20.65
N GLU A 286 5.61 -13.71 20.04
CA GLU A 286 5.12 -12.80 19.01
C GLU A 286 5.05 -11.37 19.53
N LEU A 287 4.41 -11.14 20.68
CA LEU A 287 4.30 -9.81 21.27
C LEU A 287 5.67 -9.16 21.57
N VAL A 288 6.64 -9.92 22.08
CA VAL A 288 8.00 -9.38 22.32
C VAL A 288 8.66 -8.95 21.02
N GLU A 289 8.57 -9.75 19.96
CA GLU A 289 9.10 -9.35 18.64
C GLU A 289 8.37 -8.14 18.08
N GLU A 290 7.05 -8.02 18.26
CA GLU A 290 6.31 -6.84 17.86
C GLU A 290 6.78 -5.58 18.60
N LEU A 291 7.03 -5.69 19.91
CA LEU A 291 7.49 -4.58 20.77
C LEU A 291 8.89 -4.12 20.36
N LEU A 292 9.81 -5.05 20.10
CA LEU A 292 11.16 -4.73 19.60
C LEU A 292 11.08 -4.04 18.23
N ASN A 293 10.24 -4.52 17.32
CA ASN A 293 10.11 -3.94 15.99
C ASN A 293 9.53 -2.52 16.03
N ILE A 294 8.50 -2.25 16.86
CA ILE A 294 7.95 -0.90 16.94
C ILE A 294 8.93 0.08 17.58
N ASP A 295 9.68 -0.35 18.59
CA ASP A 295 10.71 0.48 19.22
C ASP A 295 11.85 0.81 18.25
N ARG A 296 12.30 -0.18 17.48
CA ARG A 296 13.28 0.04 16.41
C ARG A 296 12.80 1.07 15.39
N ILE A 297 11.55 0.98 14.93
CA ILE A 297 10.96 1.94 13.99
C ILE A 297 10.89 3.36 14.59
N MET A 298 10.55 3.47 15.88
CA MET A 298 10.52 4.77 16.57
C MET A 298 11.90 5.41 16.60
N ARG A 299 12.95 4.65 16.93
CA ARG A 299 14.33 5.14 16.99
C ARG A 299 14.92 5.47 15.62
N GLU A 300 14.72 4.61 14.63
CA GLU A 300 15.17 4.86 13.24
C GLU A 300 14.46 6.06 12.59
N GLY A 301 13.26 6.41 13.05
CA GLY A 301 12.49 7.56 12.55
C GLY A 301 12.86 8.90 13.18
N GLU A 302 13.72 8.90 14.21
CA GLU A 302 14.23 10.10 14.89
C GLU A 302 15.56 10.61 14.30
N GLU A 303 16.21 9.83 13.41
CA GLU A 303 17.38 10.22 12.59
C GLU A 303 16.99 10.90 11.26
#